data_AF-A0A372Q2G0-F1
#
_entry.id   AF-A0A372Q2G0-F1
#
_cell.length_a   1.000
_cell.length_b   1.000
_cell.length_c   1.000
_cell.angle_alpha   90.00
_cell.angle_beta   90.00
_cell.angle_gamma   90.00
#
_symmetry.space_group_name_H-M   'P 1'
#
loop_
_entity.id
_entity.type
_entity.pdbx_description
1 polymer ?
#
loop_
_entity_poly.entity_id
_entity_poly.type
_entity_poly.pdbx_seq_one_letter_code
_entity_poly.pdbx_strand_id
1 'polypeptide(L)'
;MNSMYGRFGMHPTLTLHGIYTTKEMNKITPAWVVQNTINIGELSLVTLLLNENWILENQGVEGLIKHLTNLGNNTNVAIAAAVTAHSRMIINQFKLLALSLNRKIFYSDTDSLVLDGPLPEEHLDSETLGKLKLEHTIEEGIFVMPKVYYLKTTEGKEVTKCKGFPGKLSRAQYLELLEGRTQHLEVTKWSRSLKESFVKIERNRPYDLTFSFNKRQQVFEQSRWVDTKPLILNT
;
A
#
# COMPACT_ATOMS: atom_id res chain seq x y z
N MET A 1 -5.30 11.06 -1.43
CA MET A 1 -3.93 10.78 -1.92
C MET A 1 -3.80 9.39 -2.57
N ASN A 2 -4.08 8.29 -1.85
CA ASN A 2 -3.80 6.93 -2.34
C ASN A 2 -4.53 6.55 -3.64
N SER A 3 -5.79 6.99 -3.79
CA SER A 3 -6.59 6.75 -5.00
C SER A 3 -6.06 7.49 -6.24
N MET A 4 -5.63 8.75 -6.06
CA MET A 4 -5.17 9.62 -7.15
C MET A 4 -3.83 9.16 -7.72
N TYR A 5 -2.80 8.97 -6.88
CA TYR A 5 -1.50 8.51 -7.40
C TYR A 5 -1.64 7.12 -8.04
N GLY A 6 -2.47 6.25 -7.44
CA GLY A 6 -2.72 4.90 -7.95
C GLY A 6 -3.28 4.96 -9.36
N ARG A 7 -4.35 5.75 -9.56
CA ARG A 7 -5.00 5.94 -10.87
C ARG A 7 -4.05 6.51 -11.93
N PHE A 8 -3.32 7.58 -11.61
CA PHE A 8 -2.45 8.24 -12.58
C PHE A 8 -1.13 7.48 -12.84
N GLY A 9 -0.70 6.64 -11.90
CA GLY A 9 0.51 5.82 -12.02
C GLY A 9 0.30 4.42 -12.60
N MET A 10 -0.92 4.07 -13.03
CA MET A 10 -1.17 2.77 -13.65
C MET A 10 -0.50 2.70 -15.03
N HIS A 11 -0.02 1.51 -15.39
CA HIS A 11 0.29 1.24 -16.79
C HIS A 11 -1.01 1.05 -17.57
N PRO A 12 -1.16 1.68 -18.74
CA PRO A 12 -2.24 1.36 -19.65
C PRO A 12 -2.13 -0.12 -20.04
N THR A 13 -3.27 -0.81 -20.10
CA THR A 13 -3.33 -2.21 -20.49
C THR A 13 -4.22 -2.37 -21.71
N LEU A 14 -3.86 -3.31 -22.58
CA LEU A 14 -4.68 -3.72 -23.72
C LEU A 14 -5.71 -4.80 -23.35
N THR A 15 -5.72 -5.20 -22.08
CA THR A 15 -6.60 -6.23 -21.56
C THR A 15 -7.83 -5.63 -20.89
N LEU A 16 -9.00 -6.16 -21.21
CA LEU A 16 -10.25 -5.86 -20.54
C LEU A 16 -10.75 -7.11 -19.81
N HIS A 17 -11.19 -6.95 -18.56
CA HIS A 17 -11.81 -8.02 -17.80
C HIS A 17 -13.28 -7.71 -17.60
N GLY A 18 -14.14 -8.72 -17.78
CA GLY A 18 -15.57 -8.57 -17.56
C GLY A 18 -16.22 -9.88 -17.14
N ILE A 19 -17.39 -9.77 -16.54
CA ILE A 19 -18.24 -10.91 -16.21
C ILE A 19 -19.28 -11.00 -17.33
N TYR A 20 -19.33 -12.16 -17.99
CA TYR A 20 -20.19 -12.42 -19.15
C TYR A 20 -21.05 -13.63 -18.89
N THR A 21 -22.31 -13.57 -19.33
CA THR A 21 -23.12 -14.76 -19.57
C THR A 21 -22.71 -15.45 -20.88
N THR A 22 -23.10 -16.70 -21.07
CA THR A 22 -22.87 -17.43 -22.33
C THR A 22 -23.41 -16.68 -23.54
N LYS A 23 -24.55 -15.97 -23.39
CA LYS A 23 -25.15 -15.17 -24.46
C LYS A 23 -24.33 -13.93 -24.80
N GLU A 24 -23.72 -13.30 -23.80
CA GLU A 24 -22.89 -12.10 -24.01
C GLU A 24 -21.52 -12.46 -24.59
N MET A 25 -20.97 -13.63 -24.25
CA MET A 25 -19.73 -14.08 -24.88
C MET A 25 -19.86 -14.23 -26.40
N ASN A 26 -21.01 -14.72 -26.89
CA ASN A 26 -21.26 -14.86 -28.32
C ASN A 26 -21.36 -13.51 -29.08
N LYS A 27 -21.48 -12.39 -28.34
CA LYS A 27 -21.53 -11.04 -28.91
C LYS A 27 -20.16 -10.35 -28.92
N ILE A 28 -19.11 -11.00 -28.44
CA ILE A 28 -17.76 -10.43 -28.47
C ILE A 28 -17.34 -10.24 -29.93
N THR A 29 -16.98 -9.01 -30.28
CA THR A 29 -16.59 -8.66 -31.65
C THR A 29 -15.17 -9.15 -31.95
N PRO A 30 -14.79 -9.34 -33.23
CA PRO A 30 -13.43 -9.77 -33.61
C PRO A 30 -12.32 -8.78 -33.24
N ALA A 31 -12.69 -7.55 -32.86
CA ALA A 31 -11.79 -6.56 -32.26
C ALA A 31 -11.21 -7.03 -30.90
N TRP A 32 -11.74 -8.11 -30.32
CA TRP A 32 -11.30 -8.68 -29.05
C TRP A 32 -11.00 -10.17 -29.17
N VAL A 33 -9.87 -10.59 -28.61
CA VAL A 33 -9.48 -12.00 -28.48
C VAL A 33 -9.72 -12.45 -27.06
N VAL A 34 -10.47 -13.54 -26.87
CA VAL A 34 -10.62 -14.18 -25.56
C VAL A 34 -9.29 -14.85 -25.19
N GLN A 35 -8.62 -14.32 -24.17
CA GLN A 35 -7.35 -14.86 -23.66
C GLN A 35 -7.56 -15.90 -22.56
N ASN A 36 -8.56 -15.68 -21.70
CA ASN A 36 -8.83 -16.57 -20.57
C ASN A 36 -10.30 -16.49 -20.17
N THR A 37 -10.85 -17.61 -19.70
CA THR A 37 -12.23 -17.73 -19.21
C THR A 37 -12.25 -18.57 -17.95
N ILE A 38 -12.81 -18.03 -16.88
CA ILE A 38 -13.03 -18.71 -15.61
C ILE A 38 -14.53 -18.82 -15.37
N ASN A 39 -15.08 -20.03 -15.42
CA ASN A 39 -16.51 -20.28 -15.24
C ASN A 39 -16.89 -20.22 -13.75
N ILE A 40 -17.95 -19.49 -13.46
CA ILE A 40 -18.53 -19.27 -12.12
C ILE A 40 -20.04 -19.51 -12.22
N GLY A 41 -20.44 -20.79 -12.34
CA GLY A 41 -21.83 -21.16 -12.57
C GLY A 41 -22.32 -20.69 -13.95
N GLU A 42 -23.38 -19.88 -13.98
CA GLU A 42 -23.94 -19.31 -15.21
C GLU A 42 -23.18 -18.10 -15.76
N LEU A 43 -22.22 -17.59 -14.98
CA LEU A 43 -21.37 -16.46 -15.33
C LEU A 43 -19.95 -16.92 -15.62
N SER A 44 -19.25 -16.17 -16.45
CA SER A 44 -17.84 -16.40 -16.78
C SER A 44 -17.06 -15.11 -16.59
N LEU A 45 -15.96 -15.17 -15.83
CA LEU A 45 -14.97 -14.10 -15.80
C LEU A 45 -14.07 -14.27 -17.03
N VAL A 46 -14.18 -13.34 -17.97
CA VAL A 46 -13.48 -13.38 -19.25
C VAL A 46 -12.42 -12.29 -19.30
N THR A 47 -11.24 -12.65 -19.79
CA THR A 47 -10.17 -11.71 -20.14
C THR A 47 -10.11 -11.56 -21.65
N LEU A 48 -10.31 -10.34 -22.13
CA LEU A 48 -10.24 -9.96 -23.53
C LEU A 48 -8.95 -9.20 -23.78
N LEU A 49 -8.28 -9.48 -24.89
CA LEU A 49 -7.15 -8.71 -25.40
C LEU A 49 -7.56 -8.01 -26.70
N LEU A 50 -7.20 -6.75 -26.83
CA LEU A 50 -7.47 -6.00 -28.06
C LEU A 50 -6.76 -6.65 -29.27
N ASN A 51 -7.49 -6.90 -30.35
CA ASN A 51 -6.95 -7.44 -31.60
C ASN A 51 -6.48 -6.32 -32.51
N GLU A 52 -5.27 -5.81 -32.27
CA GLU A 52 -4.73 -4.67 -33.02
C GLU A 52 -4.67 -4.93 -34.53
N ASN A 53 -4.26 -6.13 -34.94
CA ASN A 53 -4.14 -6.50 -36.35
C ASN A 53 -5.49 -6.44 -37.07
N TRP A 54 -6.52 -7.09 -36.50
CA TRP A 54 -7.84 -7.07 -37.09
C TRP A 54 -8.42 -5.65 -37.16
N ILE A 55 -8.21 -4.84 -36.13
CA ILE A 55 -8.69 -3.45 -36.11
C ILE A 55 -7.98 -2.62 -37.18
N LEU A 56 -6.67 -2.74 -37.33
CA LEU A 56 -5.92 -2.03 -38.36
C LEU A 56 -6.38 -2.41 -39.77
N GLU A 57 -6.62 -3.70 -40.01
CA GLU A 57 -7.09 -4.20 -41.30
C GLU A 57 -8.52 -3.74 -41.65
N ASN A 58 -9.43 -3.67 -40.66
CA ASN A 58 -10.86 -3.47 -40.92
C ASN A 58 -11.36 -2.04 -40.59
N GLN A 59 -10.70 -1.34 -39.68
CA GLN A 59 -11.09 -0.01 -39.20
C GLN A 59 -9.98 1.03 -39.36
N GLY A 60 -8.78 0.62 -39.78
CA GLY A 60 -7.63 1.50 -39.96
C GLY A 60 -7.07 2.07 -38.65
N VAL A 61 -6.16 3.03 -38.81
CA VAL A 61 -5.48 3.71 -37.69
C VAL A 61 -6.47 4.47 -36.81
N GLU A 62 -7.50 5.09 -37.40
CA GLU A 62 -8.51 5.83 -36.65
C GLU A 62 -9.33 4.93 -35.72
N GLY A 63 -9.73 3.74 -36.21
CA GLY A 63 -10.39 2.72 -35.39
C GLY A 63 -9.51 2.26 -34.23
N LEU A 64 -8.22 2.00 -34.50
CA LEU A 64 -7.27 1.61 -33.45
C LEU A 64 -7.12 2.71 -32.38
N ILE A 65 -6.96 3.97 -32.78
CA ILE A 65 -6.88 5.11 -31.85
C ILE A 65 -8.13 5.18 -30.98
N LYS A 66 -9.32 5.00 -31.55
CA LYS A 66 -10.59 5.00 -30.79
C LYS A 66 -10.63 3.88 -29.75
N HIS A 67 -10.24 2.66 -30.13
CA HIS A 67 -10.16 1.53 -29.21
C HIS A 67 -9.13 1.76 -28.09
N LEU A 68 -7.92 2.21 -28.44
CA LEU A 68 -6.86 2.52 -27.47
C LEU A 68 -7.23 3.68 -26.54
N THR A 69 -7.94 4.69 -27.03
CA THR A 69 -8.39 5.82 -26.21
C THR A 69 -9.46 5.37 -25.20
N ASN A 70 -10.37 4.47 -25.60
CA ASN A 70 -11.38 3.91 -24.70
C ASN A 70 -10.80 2.91 -23.69
N LEU A 71 -9.75 2.18 -24.07
CA LEU A 71 -8.97 1.31 -23.18
C LEU A 71 -8.01 2.08 -22.28
N GLY A 72 -7.55 3.23 -22.76
CA GLY A 72 -6.57 4.07 -22.11
C GLY A 72 -7.08 4.51 -20.76
N ASN A 73 -6.35 4.14 -19.71
CA ASN A 73 -6.51 4.79 -18.43
C ASN A 73 -5.95 6.21 -18.55
N ASN A 74 -6.68 7.22 -18.05
CA ASN A 74 -6.20 8.59 -17.86
C ASN A 74 -5.03 8.60 -16.86
N THR A 75 -3.85 8.23 -17.35
CA THR A 75 -2.63 8.01 -16.59
C THR A 75 -1.64 9.11 -16.95
N ASN A 76 -0.94 9.61 -15.95
CA ASN A 76 0.07 10.63 -16.11
C ASN A 76 1.04 10.52 -14.94
N VAL A 77 2.21 9.95 -15.21
CA VAL A 77 3.23 9.72 -14.19
C VAL A 77 3.71 11.02 -13.54
N ALA A 78 3.72 12.14 -14.29
CA ALA A 78 4.11 13.43 -13.75
C ALA A 78 3.07 13.94 -12.73
N ILE A 79 1.77 13.76 -12.99
CA ILE A 79 0.71 14.07 -12.03
C ILE A 79 0.83 13.18 -10.79
N ALA A 80 1.03 11.87 -10.97
CA ALA A 80 1.22 10.95 -9.84
C ALA A 80 2.44 11.35 -8.99
N ALA A 81 3.56 11.67 -9.62
CA ALA A 81 4.77 12.15 -8.96
C ALA A 81 4.51 13.44 -8.18
N ALA A 82 3.87 14.44 -8.80
CA ALA A 82 3.52 15.70 -8.17
C ALA A 82 2.62 15.48 -6.94
N VAL A 83 1.59 14.64 -7.04
CA VAL A 83 0.72 14.28 -5.91
C VAL A 83 1.53 13.69 -4.77
N THR A 84 2.40 12.71 -5.04
CA THR A 84 3.23 12.09 -3.98
C THR A 84 4.25 13.06 -3.36
N ALA A 85 4.81 13.97 -4.17
CA ALA A 85 5.73 15.00 -3.68
C ALA A 85 5.01 15.98 -2.75
N HIS A 86 3.86 16.50 -3.16
CA HIS A 86 3.04 17.39 -2.34
C HIS A 86 2.60 16.73 -1.03
N SER A 87 2.20 15.45 -1.06
CA SER A 87 1.84 14.75 0.17
C SER A 87 3.02 14.60 1.14
N ARG A 88 4.24 14.36 0.64
CA ARG A 88 5.46 14.35 1.47
C ARG A 88 5.76 15.73 2.06
N MET A 89 5.53 16.80 1.29
CA MET A 89 5.70 18.17 1.79
C MET A 89 4.72 18.44 2.94
N ILE A 90 3.44 18.11 2.77
CA ILE A 90 2.39 18.33 3.79
C ILE A 90 2.72 17.59 5.09
N ILE A 91 3.00 16.28 5.03
CA ILE A 91 3.29 15.52 6.27
C ILE A 91 4.57 16.03 6.95
N ASN A 92 5.56 16.50 6.17
CA ASN A 92 6.78 17.07 6.74
C ASN A 92 6.55 18.47 7.34
N GLN A 93 5.62 19.27 6.82
CA GLN A 93 5.21 20.52 7.47
C GLN A 93 4.64 20.25 8.87
N PHE A 94 3.80 19.22 9.03
CA PHE A 94 3.30 18.83 10.36
C PHE A 94 4.40 18.31 11.29
N LYS A 95 5.41 17.61 10.77
CA LYS A 95 6.60 17.23 11.56
C LYS A 95 7.39 18.45 12.03
N LEU A 96 7.64 19.40 11.13
CA LEU A 96 8.34 20.65 11.48
C LEU A 96 7.56 21.45 12.52
N LEU A 97 6.24 21.52 12.39
CA LEU A 97 5.35 22.13 13.38
C LEU A 97 5.49 21.43 14.74
N ALA A 98 5.41 20.10 14.78
CA ALA A 98 5.60 19.33 16.01
C ALA A 98 6.96 19.65 16.68
N LEU A 99 8.03 19.71 15.88
CA LEU A 99 9.36 20.08 16.37
C LEU A 99 9.42 21.52 16.90
N SER A 100 8.77 22.49 16.23
CA SER A 100 8.71 23.88 16.71
C SER A 100 7.94 24.03 18.03
N LEU A 101 7.02 23.10 18.30
CA LEU A 101 6.28 22.99 19.56
C LEU A 101 7.02 22.14 20.60
N ASN A 102 8.28 21.81 20.33
CA ASN A 102 9.16 21.01 21.18
C ASN A 102 8.57 19.63 21.51
N ARG A 103 7.88 19.01 20.54
CA ARG A 103 7.30 17.66 20.62
C ARG A 103 8.26 16.62 20.07
N LYS A 104 8.26 15.44 20.67
CA LYS A 104 8.96 14.26 20.14
C LYS A 104 8.09 13.54 19.12
N ILE A 105 8.70 13.14 18.02
CA ILE A 105 8.05 12.37 16.96
C ILE A 105 8.48 10.91 17.10
N PHE A 106 7.56 10.05 17.51
CA PHE A 106 7.85 8.62 17.68
C PHE A 106 7.70 7.83 16.38
N TYR A 107 6.74 8.20 15.54
CA TYR A 107 6.43 7.47 14.32
C TYR A 107 5.79 8.39 13.27
N SER A 108 5.97 8.04 12.00
CA SER A 108 5.21 8.62 10.89
C SER A 108 5.19 7.65 9.71
N ASP A 109 4.02 7.50 9.10
CA ASP A 109 3.85 6.73 7.87
C ASP A 109 2.87 7.43 6.96
N THR A 110 3.36 7.82 5.78
CA THR A 110 2.60 8.38 4.67
C THR A 110 1.86 9.70 5.01
N ASP A 111 0.75 9.62 5.71
CA ASP A 111 -0.16 10.71 6.10
C ASP A 111 -0.49 10.70 7.60
N SER A 112 0.28 9.94 8.40
CA SER A 112 0.10 9.82 9.86
C SER A 112 1.37 10.18 10.63
N LEU A 113 1.19 10.56 11.91
CA LEU A 113 2.25 10.86 12.87
C LEU A 113 1.82 10.45 14.29
N VAL A 114 2.78 10.06 15.12
CA VAL A 114 2.59 9.81 16.55
C VAL A 114 3.56 10.70 17.32
N LEU A 115 3.01 11.46 18.27
CA LEU A 115 3.72 12.46 19.07
C LEU A 115 3.55 12.20 20.56
N ASP A 116 4.39 12.83 21.38
CA ASP A 116 4.25 12.89 22.84
C ASP A 116 3.25 13.94 23.34
N GLY A 117 2.60 14.68 22.44
CA GLY A 117 1.58 15.67 22.80
C GLY A 117 0.74 16.11 21.59
N PRO A 118 -0.34 16.89 21.84
CA PRO A 118 -1.24 17.31 20.80
C PRO A 118 -0.62 18.38 19.88
N LEU A 119 -1.13 18.44 18.65
CA LEU A 119 -0.98 19.58 17.75
C LEU A 119 -2.08 20.63 18.02
N PRO A 120 -1.91 21.89 17.57
CA PRO A 120 -2.95 22.92 17.69
C PRO A 120 -4.27 22.50 17.02
N GLU A 121 -5.39 22.80 17.67
CA GLU A 121 -6.74 22.39 17.21
C GLU A 121 -7.07 22.88 15.80
N GLU A 122 -6.53 24.03 15.38
CA GLU A 122 -6.72 24.57 14.03
C GLU A 122 -6.27 23.60 12.92
N HIS A 123 -5.33 22.70 13.23
CA HIS A 123 -4.82 21.68 12.32
C HIS A 123 -5.50 20.31 12.48
N LEU A 124 -6.39 20.18 13.46
CA LEU A 124 -7.05 18.93 13.81
C LEU A 124 -8.53 18.98 13.44
N ASP A 125 -8.94 18.18 12.46
CA ASP A 125 -10.34 18.04 12.08
C ASP A 125 -10.57 16.74 11.29
N SER A 126 -11.70 16.07 11.52
CA SER A 126 -12.00 14.79 10.87
C SER A 126 -12.64 14.91 9.49
N GLU A 127 -13.21 16.07 9.16
CA GLU A 127 -14.05 16.26 7.98
C GLU A 127 -13.41 17.21 6.96
N THR A 128 -12.57 18.13 7.43
CA THR A 128 -11.93 19.16 6.63
C THR A 128 -10.74 18.59 5.87
N LEU A 129 -10.80 18.71 4.55
CA LEU A 129 -9.73 18.26 3.67
C LEU A 129 -8.39 18.94 4.00
N GLY A 130 -7.35 18.13 4.19
CA GLY A 130 -5.98 18.59 4.45
C GLY A 130 -5.64 18.78 5.93
N LYS A 131 -6.62 18.70 6.83
CA LYS A 131 -6.39 18.64 8.28
C LYS A 131 -6.15 17.20 8.74
N LEU A 132 -5.55 17.07 9.92
CA LEU A 132 -5.26 15.78 10.54
C LEU A 132 -6.43 15.35 11.41
N LYS A 133 -6.85 14.10 11.27
CA LYS A 133 -7.81 13.49 12.18
C LYS A 133 -7.09 12.93 13.41
N LEU A 134 -7.60 13.22 14.60
CA LEU A 134 -7.17 12.51 15.81
C LEU A 134 -7.73 11.08 15.79
N GLU A 135 -6.86 10.09 15.57
CA GLU A 135 -7.27 8.68 15.51
C GLU A 135 -7.28 8.04 16.91
N HIS A 136 -6.20 8.21 17.69
CA HIS A 136 -6.01 7.53 18.97
C HIS A 136 -5.28 8.42 19.98
N THR A 137 -5.68 8.31 21.25
CA THR A 137 -4.88 8.74 22.40
C THR A 137 -4.18 7.51 22.98
N ILE A 138 -2.85 7.55 23.05
CA ILE A 138 -2.00 6.38 23.28
C ILE A 138 -1.41 6.44 24.69
N GLU A 139 -1.61 5.37 25.46
CA GLU A 139 -0.96 5.15 26.76
C GLU A 139 0.44 4.54 26.57
N GLU A 140 0.56 3.55 25.69
CA GLU A 140 1.82 2.87 25.39
C GLU A 140 1.96 2.61 23.89
N GLY A 141 3.14 2.86 23.33
CA GLY A 141 3.47 2.56 21.94
C GLY A 141 4.80 1.84 21.81
N ILE A 142 4.82 0.73 21.09
CA ILE A 142 6.02 -0.06 20.77
C ILE A 142 6.23 -0.02 19.26
N PHE A 143 7.29 0.65 18.80
CA PHE A 143 7.59 0.83 17.38
C PHE A 143 8.86 0.07 17.01
N VAL A 144 8.69 -1.14 16.47
CA VAL A 144 9.81 -2.06 16.18
C VAL A 144 10.52 -1.65 14.89
N MET A 145 9.75 -1.49 13.82
CA MET A 145 10.27 -1.16 12.48
C MET A 145 9.16 -0.55 11.61
N PRO A 146 9.45 -0.02 10.41
CA PRO A 146 8.42 0.58 9.57
C PRO A 146 7.23 -0.37 9.34
N LYS A 147 6.02 0.08 9.68
CA LYS A 147 4.76 -0.68 9.60
C LYS A 147 4.68 -1.90 10.53
N VAL A 148 5.47 -1.92 11.61
CA VAL A 148 5.41 -2.95 12.66
C VAL A 148 5.40 -2.26 14.02
N TYR A 149 4.21 -2.15 14.62
CA TYR A 149 4.02 -1.46 15.89
C TYR A 149 2.82 -2.00 16.67
N TYR A 150 2.84 -1.77 17.99
CA TYR A 150 1.76 -2.00 18.94
C TYR A 150 1.40 -0.69 19.62
N LEU A 151 0.11 -0.40 19.78
CA LEU A 151 -0.40 0.71 20.56
C LEU A 151 -1.43 0.20 21.55
N LYS A 152 -1.35 0.68 22.79
CA LYS A 152 -2.41 0.57 23.79
C LYS A 152 -3.02 1.95 23.97
N THR A 153 -4.31 2.10 23.69
CA THR A 153 -5.00 3.38 23.87
C THR A 153 -5.34 3.61 25.34
N THR A 154 -5.60 4.87 25.71
CA THR A 154 -6.09 5.23 27.05
C THR A 154 -7.44 4.61 27.40
N GLU A 155 -8.20 4.16 26.38
CA GLU A 155 -9.47 3.43 26.53
C GLU A 155 -9.26 1.92 26.71
N GLY A 156 -8.00 1.45 26.78
CA GLY A 156 -7.65 0.03 26.93
C GLY A 156 -7.71 -0.78 25.63
N LYS A 157 -7.88 -0.14 24.47
CA LYS A 157 -7.91 -0.82 23.17
C LYS A 157 -6.49 -1.08 22.66
N GLU A 158 -6.24 -2.32 22.22
CA GLU A 158 -4.99 -2.68 21.56
C GLU A 158 -5.09 -2.55 20.04
N VAL A 159 -4.15 -1.82 19.44
CA VAL A 159 -4.01 -1.66 17.99
C VAL A 159 -2.66 -2.22 17.58
N THR A 160 -2.69 -3.22 16.70
CA THR A 160 -1.48 -3.89 16.22
C THR A 160 -1.34 -3.74 14.71
N LYS A 161 -0.11 -3.50 14.27
CA LYS A 161 0.25 -3.51 12.86
C LYS A 161 1.48 -4.37 12.68
N CYS A 162 1.43 -5.29 11.71
CA CYS A 162 2.57 -6.10 11.33
C CYS A 162 2.63 -6.20 9.79
N LYS A 163 3.68 -5.65 9.20
CA LYS A 163 3.90 -5.74 7.75
C LYS A 163 4.09 -7.20 7.34
N GLY A 164 3.31 -7.65 6.35
CA GLY A 164 3.43 -8.99 5.78
C GLY A 164 2.68 -10.08 6.55
N PHE A 165 2.18 -9.78 7.75
CA PHE A 165 1.39 -10.71 8.56
C PHE A 165 -0.02 -10.14 8.80
N PRO A 166 -1.09 -10.83 8.36
CA PRO A 166 -2.46 -10.33 8.51
C PRO A 166 -3.03 -10.52 9.93
N GLY A 167 -2.41 -11.38 10.74
CA GLY A 167 -2.83 -11.61 12.12
C GLY A 167 -2.38 -10.51 13.09
N LYS A 168 -2.71 -10.71 14.36
CA LYS A 168 -2.29 -9.84 15.46
C LYS A 168 -1.16 -10.51 16.23
N LEU A 169 -0.12 -9.74 16.56
CA LEU A 169 0.91 -10.17 17.50
C LEU A 169 0.54 -9.70 18.90
N SER A 170 0.94 -10.47 19.92
CA SER A 170 0.81 -10.04 21.30
C SER A 170 1.85 -8.99 21.65
N ARG A 171 1.59 -8.19 22.70
CA ARG A 171 2.57 -7.22 23.25
C ARG A 171 3.93 -7.87 23.53
N ALA A 172 3.94 -9.08 24.10
CA ALA A 172 5.17 -9.81 24.41
C ALA A 172 6.00 -10.10 23.15
N GLN A 173 5.35 -10.50 22.04
CA GLN A 173 6.04 -10.74 20.77
C GLN A 173 6.68 -9.47 20.21
N TYR A 174 6.05 -8.30 20.38
CA TYR A 174 6.67 -7.03 20.00
C TYR A 174 7.92 -6.71 20.82
N LEU A 175 7.92 -7.01 22.12
CA LEU A 175 9.09 -6.84 22.98
C LEU A 175 10.21 -7.82 22.60
N GLU A 176 9.87 -9.09 22.36
CA GLU A 176 10.82 -10.09 21.88
C GLU A 176 11.47 -9.68 20.55
N LEU A 177 10.71 -9.06 19.64
CA LEU A 177 11.26 -8.50 18.41
C LEU A 177 12.25 -7.37 18.69
N LEU A 178 11.99 -6.47 19.64
CA LEU A 178 12.93 -5.41 20.02
C LEU A 178 14.22 -5.98 20.61
N GLU A 179 14.14 -7.12 21.30
CA GLU A 179 15.29 -7.87 21.82
C GLU A 179 16.06 -8.63 20.72
N GLY A 180 15.58 -8.59 19.47
CA GLY A 180 16.20 -9.27 18.34
C GLY A 180 15.79 -10.73 18.17
N ARG A 181 14.78 -11.21 18.91
CA ARG A 181 14.25 -12.57 18.74
C ARG A 181 13.31 -12.63 17.53
N THR A 182 13.53 -13.60 16.65
CA THR A 182 12.67 -13.85 15.50
C THR A 182 11.34 -14.43 15.94
N GLN A 183 10.25 -13.93 15.35
CA GLN A 183 8.92 -14.51 15.50
C GLN A 183 8.62 -15.42 14.32
N HIS A 184 8.40 -16.69 14.61
CA HIS A 184 8.01 -17.69 13.62
C HIS A 184 6.49 -17.70 13.48
N LEU A 185 6.00 -17.26 12.32
CA LEU A 185 4.57 -17.08 12.05
C LEU A 185 4.17 -17.87 10.80
N GLU A 186 2.87 -18.00 10.58
CA GLU A 186 2.32 -18.59 9.36
C GLU A 186 1.44 -17.59 8.62
N VAL A 187 1.61 -17.51 7.30
CA VAL A 187 0.83 -16.60 6.46
C VAL A 187 0.20 -17.34 5.29
N THR A 188 -0.97 -16.84 4.86
CA THR A 188 -1.50 -17.18 3.54
C THR A 188 -0.97 -16.18 2.53
N LYS A 189 -0.11 -16.64 1.62
CA LYS A 189 0.48 -15.81 0.58
C LYS A 189 -0.28 -15.96 -0.73
N TRP A 190 -0.65 -14.83 -1.30
CA TRP A 190 -1.24 -14.76 -2.62
C TRP A 190 -0.15 -14.33 -3.59
N SER A 191 0.12 -15.14 -4.60
CA SER A 191 1.09 -14.80 -5.64
C SER A 191 0.44 -14.94 -7.00
N ARG A 192 0.60 -13.91 -7.83
CA ARG A 192 0.15 -13.92 -9.21
C ARG A 192 1.32 -14.34 -10.09
N SER A 193 1.18 -15.46 -10.80
CA SER A 193 2.12 -15.81 -11.85
C SER A 193 1.73 -15.07 -13.12
N LEU A 194 2.54 -14.09 -13.54
CA LEU A 194 2.31 -13.40 -14.82
C LEU A 194 2.60 -14.32 -16.02
N LYS A 195 3.51 -15.28 -15.85
CA LYS A 195 3.87 -16.25 -16.89
C LYS A 195 2.75 -17.28 -17.12
N GLU A 196 2.14 -17.75 -16.04
CA GLU A 196 1.20 -18.87 -16.08
C GLU A 196 -0.26 -18.43 -15.93
N SER A 197 -0.51 -17.12 -15.83
CA SER A 197 -1.84 -16.50 -15.78
C SER A 197 -2.79 -17.01 -14.70
N PHE A 198 -2.27 -17.58 -13.60
CA PHE A 198 -3.06 -17.97 -12.45
C PHE A 198 -2.60 -17.29 -11.14
N VAL A 199 -3.51 -17.29 -10.17
CA VAL A 199 -3.25 -16.86 -8.80
C VAL A 199 -3.05 -18.09 -7.93
N LYS A 200 -1.86 -18.21 -7.33
CA LYS A 200 -1.53 -19.26 -6.37
C LYS A 200 -1.82 -18.75 -4.96
N ILE A 201 -2.63 -19.50 -4.22
CA ILE A 201 -2.89 -19.27 -2.80
C ILE A 201 -2.11 -20.32 -2.01
N GLU A 202 -1.03 -19.90 -1.36
CA GLU A 202 -0.18 -20.75 -0.53
C GLU A 202 -0.58 -20.53 0.93
N ARG A 203 -1.27 -21.49 1.53
CA ARG A 203 -1.66 -21.45 2.94
C ARG A 203 -0.52 -21.96 3.84
N ASN A 204 -0.52 -21.51 5.09
CA ASN A 204 0.40 -21.96 6.15
C ASN A 204 1.88 -21.88 5.74
N ARG A 205 2.23 -20.85 4.97
CA ARG A 205 3.63 -20.64 4.59
C ARG A 205 4.37 -20.09 5.81
N PRO A 206 5.53 -20.65 6.19
CA PRO A 206 6.35 -20.09 7.26
C PRO A 206 6.78 -18.66 6.90
N TYR A 207 6.68 -17.78 7.88
CA TYR A 207 7.03 -16.37 7.79
C TYR A 207 7.81 -15.96 9.04
N ASP A 208 9.10 -15.76 8.85
CA ASP A 208 9.99 -15.30 9.91
C ASP A 208 9.98 -13.77 9.92
N LEU A 209 9.48 -13.22 11.03
CA LEU A 209 9.52 -11.80 11.29
C LEU A 209 10.72 -11.51 12.20
N THR A 210 11.72 -10.85 11.64
CA THR A 210 12.94 -10.48 12.36
C THR A 210 13.09 -8.96 12.36
N PHE A 211 13.53 -8.42 13.49
CA PHE A 211 13.91 -7.01 13.59
C PHE A 211 15.03 -6.69 12.59
N SER A 212 14.81 -5.69 11.76
CA SER A 212 15.81 -5.23 10.79
C SER A 212 15.68 -3.74 10.50
N PHE A 213 16.82 -3.05 10.48
CA PHE A 213 16.92 -1.69 9.98
C PHE A 213 17.86 -1.65 8.77
N ASN A 214 17.32 -1.18 7.64
CA ASN A 214 18.09 -1.09 6.40
C ASN A 214 18.59 0.34 6.12
N LYS A 215 18.13 1.33 6.90
CA LYS A 215 18.39 2.77 6.65
C LYS A 215 18.85 3.53 7.89
N ARG A 216 18.81 2.89 9.06
CA ARG A 216 19.12 3.48 10.36
C ARG A 216 19.91 2.47 11.20
N GLN A 217 20.65 2.96 12.18
CA GLN A 217 21.40 2.17 13.15
C GLN A 217 20.95 2.58 14.55
N GLN A 218 20.90 1.61 15.48
CA GLN A 218 20.54 1.86 16.88
C GLN A 218 21.63 2.67 17.60
N VAL A 219 21.20 3.55 18.49
CA VAL A 219 22.05 4.35 19.37
C VAL A 219 21.81 3.88 20.80
N PHE A 220 22.88 3.44 21.46
CA PHE A 220 22.84 2.93 22.83
C PHE A 220 23.57 3.88 23.77
N GLU A 221 22.95 4.15 24.91
CA GLU A 221 23.57 4.82 26.07
C GLU A 221 23.50 3.85 27.24
N GLN A 222 24.65 3.51 27.83
CA GLN A 222 24.71 2.59 28.99
C GLN A 222 23.96 1.26 28.75
N SER A 223 24.14 0.66 27.56
CA SER A 223 23.43 -0.56 27.12
C SER A 223 21.91 -0.43 26.95
N ARG A 224 21.35 0.76 27.10
CA ARG A 224 19.95 1.05 26.81
C ARG A 224 19.82 1.64 25.40
N TRP A 225 18.94 1.08 24.58
CA TRP A 225 18.60 1.67 23.29
C TRP A 225 17.82 2.97 23.52
N VAL A 226 18.37 4.11 23.08
CA VAL A 226 17.78 5.44 23.30
C VAL A 226 17.27 6.10 22.02
N ASP A 227 17.88 5.84 20.86
CA ASP A 227 17.49 6.44 19.59
C ASP A 227 18.01 5.65 18.38
N THR A 228 17.77 6.13 17.16
CA THR A 228 18.35 5.63 15.93
C THR A 228 18.91 6.77 15.09
N LYS A 229 20.09 6.60 14.51
CA LYS A 229 20.67 7.57 13.56
C LYS A 229 20.64 7.01 12.13
N PRO A 230 20.58 7.85 11.09
CA PRO A 230 20.67 7.39 9.71
C PRO A 230 21.98 6.63 9.46
N LEU A 231 21.95 5.67 8.54
CA LEU A 231 23.16 5.07 7.98
C LEU A 231 23.79 6.08 7.02
N ILE A 232 25.05 6.43 7.26
CA ILE A 232 25.86 7.26 6.36
C ILE A 232 26.64 6.28 5.48
N LEU A 233 26.32 6.26 4.19
CA LEU A 233 27.09 5.49 3.22
C LEU A 233 28.28 6.36 2.79
N ASN A 234 29.49 5.88 3.02
CA ASN A 234 30.68 6.48 2.43
C ASN A 234 30.69 6.05 0.96
N THR A 235 30.19 6.93 0.09
CA THR A 235 30.36 6.85 -1.37
C THR A 235 31.59 7.60 -1.80
#